data_AF-D7L7I5-F1
#
_entry.id   AF-D7L7I5-F1
#
_cell.length_a   1.000
_cell.length_b   1.000
_cell.length_c   1.000
_cell.angle_alpha   90.00
_cell.angle_beta   90.00
_cell.angle_gamma   90.00
#
_symmetry.space_group_name_H-M   'P 1'
#
loop_
_entity.id
_entity.type
_entity.pdbx_description
1 polymer ?
#
loop_
_entity_poly.entity_id
_entity_poly.type
_entity_poly.pdbx_seq_one_letter_code
_entity_poly.pdbx_strand_id
1 'polypeptide(L)'
;MMNLLAIVVGFGIMGIVVVDGLGVYWGTMATHKLPPKTVVQMLKDNSINKVKLFDADETTMSALAGSGLEVMVAIPNDQLKVMGSYDRAKDWALKNVTRYNFNGGDVLSLD
;
A
#
# COMPACT_ATOMS: atom_id res chain seq x y z
N MET A 1 -43.47 22.59 -15.53
CA MET A 1 -43.41 21.11 -15.44
C MET A 1 -41.97 20.71 -15.74
N MET A 2 -41.22 20.19 -14.76
CA MET A 2 -39.79 19.88 -14.93
C MET A 2 -39.64 18.74 -15.94
N ASN A 3 -38.85 18.94 -17.01
CA ASN A 3 -38.72 17.97 -18.09
C ASN A 3 -37.93 16.74 -17.57
N LEU A 4 -38.55 15.55 -17.59
CA LEU A 4 -37.94 14.30 -17.10
C LEU A 4 -36.58 14.04 -17.77
N LEU A 5 -36.44 14.46 -19.03
CA LEU A 5 -35.19 14.41 -19.78
C LEU A 5 -34.07 15.22 -19.12
N ALA A 6 -34.38 16.39 -18.57
CA ALA A 6 -33.41 17.25 -17.89
C ALA A 6 -32.95 16.66 -16.55
N ILE A 7 -33.81 15.90 -15.88
CA ILE A 7 -33.46 15.17 -14.64
C ILE A 7 -32.54 13.99 -14.99
N VAL A 8 -32.88 13.18 -15.99
CA VAL A 8 -32.07 12.03 -16.40
C VAL A 8 -30.70 12.45 -16.93
N VAL A 9 -30.65 13.53 -17.73
CA VAL A 9 -29.38 14.12 -18.17
C VAL A 9 -28.63 14.67 -16.97
N GLY A 10 -29.27 15.45 -16.09
CA GLY A 10 -28.66 16.02 -14.88
C GLY A 10 -28.07 14.99 -13.90
N PHE A 11 -28.70 13.81 -13.76
CA PHE A 11 -28.16 12.69 -12.99
C PHE A 11 -27.02 11.96 -13.73
N GLY A 12 -27.05 11.90 -15.07
CA GLY A 12 -25.99 11.31 -15.89
C GLY A 12 -24.68 12.11 -15.90
N ILE A 13 -24.71 13.39 -15.52
CA ILE A 13 -23.54 14.28 -15.42
C ILE A 13 -22.98 14.42 -13.99
N MET A 14 -23.55 13.75 -12.98
CA MET A 14 -22.83 13.56 -11.72
C MET A 14 -21.65 12.62 -12.02
N GLY A 15 -20.52 13.21 -12.35
CA GLY A 15 -19.31 12.51 -12.80
C GLY A 15 -19.02 11.31 -11.91
N ILE A 16 -18.88 10.15 -12.52
CA ILE A 16 -18.31 8.98 -11.85
C ILE A 16 -16.92 9.41 -11.40
N VAL A 17 -16.77 9.67 -10.09
CA VAL A 17 -15.47 9.85 -9.49
C VAL A 17 -14.83 8.47 -9.45
N VAL A 18 -14.05 8.15 -10.47
CA VAL A 18 -13.23 6.95 -10.47
C VAL A 18 -12.08 7.21 -9.51
N VAL A 19 -12.07 6.52 -8.37
CA VAL A 19 -10.95 6.53 -7.44
C VAL A 19 -9.87 5.59 -7.97
N ASP A 20 -8.63 6.06 -8.07
CA ASP A 20 -7.51 5.35 -8.73
C ASP A 20 -6.87 4.26 -7.83
N GLY A 21 -7.72 3.45 -7.20
CA GLY A 21 -7.35 2.33 -6.34
C GLY A 21 -7.67 2.55 -4.85
N LEU A 22 -8.18 1.50 -4.21
CA LEU A 22 -8.37 1.42 -2.76
C LEU A 22 -7.18 0.71 -2.13
N GLY A 23 -6.67 1.27 -1.03
CA GLY A 23 -5.58 0.70 -0.26
C GLY A 23 -5.98 0.41 1.18
N VAL A 24 -5.22 -0.47 1.84
CA VAL A 24 -5.45 -0.84 3.25
C VAL A 24 -4.20 -0.70 4.10
N TYR A 25 -4.41 -0.45 5.40
CA TYR A 25 -3.37 -0.54 6.40
C TYR A 25 -3.24 -2.00 6.87
N TRP A 26 -2.06 -2.59 6.73
CA TRP A 26 -1.78 -3.91 7.29
C TRP A 26 -1.04 -3.77 8.62
N GLY A 27 -1.81 -3.77 9.71
CA GLY A 27 -1.27 -3.81 11.07
C GLY A 27 -0.81 -5.21 11.46
N THR A 28 0.38 -5.31 12.06
CA THR A 28 0.97 -6.58 12.50
C THR A 28 0.83 -6.81 14.01
N MET A 29 0.25 -5.87 14.77
CA MET A 29 0.05 -5.99 16.22
C MET A 29 -1.24 -6.77 16.53
N ALA A 30 -1.18 -8.09 16.42
CA ALA A 30 -2.31 -8.99 16.72
C ALA A 30 -1.82 -10.25 17.45
N THR A 31 -2.67 -10.80 18.32
CA THR A 31 -2.39 -12.06 19.04
C THR A 31 -2.44 -13.29 18.14
N HIS A 32 -3.24 -13.22 17.07
CA HIS A 32 -3.40 -14.30 16.08
C HIS A 32 -3.25 -13.72 14.69
N LYS A 33 -2.03 -13.77 14.15
CA LYS A 33 -1.74 -13.25 12.81
C LYS A 33 -2.02 -14.33 11.77
N LEU A 34 -2.65 -13.94 10.67
CA LEU A 34 -2.70 -14.79 9.48
C LEU A 34 -1.30 -14.88 8.85
N PRO A 35 -0.95 -16.00 8.21
CA PRO A 35 0.30 -16.11 7.45
C PRO A 35 0.37 -15.00 6.38
N PRO A 36 1.52 -14.31 6.18
CA PRO A 36 1.63 -13.21 5.23
C PRO A 36 1.18 -13.53 3.81
N LYS A 37 1.48 -14.74 3.31
CA LYS A 37 1.02 -15.19 1.99
C LYS A 37 -0.51 -15.28 1.88
N THR A 38 -1.17 -15.71 2.96
CA THR A 38 -2.64 -15.77 3.04
C THR A 38 -3.24 -14.37 3.00
N VAL A 39 -2.63 -13.40 3.69
CA VAL A 39 -3.06 -12.00 3.65
C VAL A 39 -2.89 -11.43 2.25
N VAL A 40 -1.74 -11.64 1.59
CA VAL A 40 -1.51 -11.18 0.21
C VAL A 40 -2.54 -11.76 -0.76
N GLN A 41 -2.85 -13.06 -0.65
CA GLN A 41 -3.89 -13.67 -1.47
C GLN A 41 -5.26 -13.05 -1.21
N MET A 42 -5.63 -12.86 0.06
CA MET A 42 -6.88 -12.21 0.44
C MET A 42 -6.99 -10.79 -0.14
N LEU A 43 -5.90 -10.00 -0.14
CA LEU A 43 -5.90 -8.66 -0.74
C LEU A 43 -6.18 -8.72 -2.25
N LYS A 44 -5.53 -9.65 -2.96
CA LYS A 44 -5.75 -9.87 -4.40
C LYS A 44 -7.18 -10.30 -4.70
N ASP A 45 -7.70 -11.26 -3.94
CA ASP A 45 -9.06 -11.79 -4.11
C ASP A 45 -10.12 -10.69 -3.93
N ASN A 46 -9.81 -9.65 -3.16
CA ASN A 46 -10.68 -8.50 -2.91
C ASN A 46 -10.35 -7.28 -3.79
N SER A 47 -9.53 -7.43 -4.83
CA SER A 47 -9.13 -6.33 -5.73
C SER A 47 -8.47 -5.15 -5.01
N ILE A 48 -7.82 -5.39 -3.86
CA ILE A 48 -7.01 -4.40 -3.17
C ILE A 48 -5.61 -4.48 -3.74
N ASN A 49 -5.15 -3.39 -4.33
CA ASN A 49 -3.86 -3.32 -5.02
C ASN A 49 -2.81 -2.48 -4.28
N LYS A 50 -3.18 -1.77 -3.21
CA LYS A 50 -2.28 -0.91 -2.42
C LYS A 50 -2.29 -1.30 -0.94
N VAL A 51 -1.12 -1.32 -0.31
CA VAL A 51 -0.99 -1.61 1.13
C VAL A 51 0.02 -0.70 1.81
N LYS A 52 -0.30 -0.25 3.02
CA LYS A 52 0.63 0.48 3.90
C LYS A 52 1.06 -0.38 5.09
N LEU A 53 2.36 -0.49 5.27
CA LEU A 53 3.03 -1.12 6.41
C LEU A 53 3.60 -0.06 7.35
N PHE A 54 3.68 -0.40 8.64
CA PHE A 54 4.23 0.47 9.69
C PHE A 54 5.66 0.13 10.07
N ASP A 55 6.17 -0.99 9.56
CA ASP A 55 7.53 -1.47 9.70
C ASP A 55 7.93 -2.23 8.42
N ALA A 56 9.20 -2.61 8.35
CA ALA A 56 9.74 -3.43 7.26
C ALA A 56 10.02 -4.86 7.72
N ASP A 57 9.04 -5.50 8.37
CA ASP A 57 9.16 -6.90 8.77
C ASP A 57 9.49 -7.81 7.57
N GLU A 58 10.53 -8.62 7.73
CA GLU A 58 11.07 -9.43 6.64
C GLU A 58 10.06 -10.46 6.11
N THR A 59 9.22 -11.03 6.98
CA THR A 59 8.24 -12.05 6.56
C THR A 59 7.12 -11.44 5.74
N THR A 60 6.67 -10.25 6.14
CA THR A 60 5.65 -9.46 5.43
C THR A 60 6.16 -8.97 4.08
N MET A 61 7.33 -8.33 4.08
CA MET A 61 7.96 -7.81 2.87
C MET A 61 8.28 -8.91 1.86
N SER A 62 8.75 -10.08 2.31
CA SER A 62 9.03 -11.22 1.42
C SER A 62 7.77 -11.83 0.81
N ALA A 63 6.62 -11.73 1.47
CA ALA A 63 5.36 -12.20 0.90
C ALA A 63 4.77 -11.20 -0.11
N LEU A 64 5.01 -9.90 0.09
CA LEU A 64 4.58 -8.83 -0.82
C LEU A 64 5.49 -8.71 -2.04
N ALA A 65 6.77 -9.06 -1.91
CA ALA A 65 7.73 -9.11 -3.00
C ALA A 65 7.19 -9.95 -4.18
N GLY A 66 7.19 -9.35 -5.38
CA GLY A 66 6.68 -10.01 -6.60
C GLY A 66 5.17 -10.27 -6.61
N SER A 67 4.42 -9.76 -5.63
CA SER A 67 2.96 -9.95 -5.59
C SER A 67 2.22 -9.06 -6.60
N GLY A 68 2.81 -7.97 -7.05
CA GLY A 68 2.16 -6.95 -7.89
C GLY A 68 1.30 -5.96 -7.10
N LEU A 69 1.32 -6.02 -5.76
CA LEU A 69 0.75 -4.99 -4.89
C LEU A 69 1.71 -3.81 -4.76
N GLU A 70 1.18 -2.59 -4.80
CA GLU A 70 1.91 -1.38 -4.44
C GLU A 70 2.03 -1.30 -2.92
N VAL A 71 3.24 -1.08 -2.43
CA VAL A 71 3.54 -1.12 -0.99
C VAL A 71 4.14 0.21 -0.55
N MET A 72 3.52 0.83 0.46
CA MET A 72 4.11 1.92 1.23
C MET A 72 4.67 1.34 2.53
N VAL A 73 5.94 1.63 2.85
CA VAL A 73 6.61 1.17 4.06
C VAL A 73 7.00 2.38 4.90
N ALA A 74 6.48 2.46 6.12
CA ALA A 74 6.86 3.52 7.05
C ALA A 74 8.17 3.18 7.79
N ILE A 75 8.90 4.22 8.18
CA ILE A 75 10.01 4.11 9.13
C ILE A 75 9.42 4.07 10.55
N PRO A 76 9.76 3.07 11.38
CA PRO A 76 9.32 3.02 12.77
C PRO A 76 9.74 4.26 13.58
N ASN A 77 8.87 4.75 14.45
CA ASN A 77 9.08 5.99 15.20
C ASN A 77 10.35 5.98 16.07
N ASP A 78 10.73 4.82 16.61
CA ASP A 78 11.95 4.62 17.39
C ASP A 78 13.24 4.74 16.56
N GLN A 79 13.14 4.61 15.24
CA GLN A 79 14.27 4.74 14.31
C GLN A 79 14.41 6.17 13.75
N LEU A 80 13.37 7.00 13.81
CA LEU A 80 13.39 8.35 13.21
C LEU A 80 14.56 9.21 13.68
N LYS A 81 14.97 9.10 14.95
CA LYS A 81 16.07 9.89 15.52
C LYS A 81 17.39 9.71 14.78
N VAL A 82 17.66 8.51 14.25
CA VAL A 82 18.92 8.22 13.54
C VAL A 82 18.84 8.45 12.03
N MET A 83 17.64 8.69 11.48
CA MET A 83 17.41 8.87 10.04
C MET A 83 17.79 10.26 9.52
N GLY A 84 18.13 11.20 10.40
CA GLY A 84 18.76 12.45 9.98
C GLY A 84 20.16 12.27 9.38
N SER A 85 20.81 11.12 9.60
CA SER A 85 22.07 10.77 8.95
C SER A 85 21.81 10.15 7.58
N TYR A 86 22.40 10.73 6.53
CA TYR A 86 22.30 10.21 5.17
C TYR A 86 22.73 8.74 5.07
N ASP A 87 23.87 8.38 5.66
CA ASP A 87 24.38 7.01 5.60
C ASP A 87 23.41 6.03 6.28
N ARG A 88 22.84 6.41 7.43
CA ARG A 88 21.83 5.58 8.12
C ARG A 88 20.56 5.43 7.31
N ALA A 89 20.06 6.51 6.71
CA ALA A 89 18.86 6.48 5.88
C ALA A 89 19.08 5.64 4.61
N LYS A 90 20.26 5.77 3.98
CA LYS A 90 20.67 4.98 2.82
C LYS A 90 20.75 3.49 3.15
N ASP A 91 21.43 3.14 4.24
CA ASP A 91 21.55 1.74 4.67
C ASP A 91 20.18 1.14 5.02
N TRP A 92 19.31 1.93 5.66
CA TRP A 92 17.95 1.52 5.94
C TRP A 92 17.16 1.25 4.65
N ALA A 93 17.22 2.15 3.67
CA ALA A 93 16.51 1.98 2.39
C ALA A 93 17.04 0.76 1.62
N LEU A 94 18.36 0.58 1.53
CA LEU A 94 18.97 -0.58 0.88
C LEU A 94 18.54 -1.88 1.54
N LYS A 95 18.62 -1.91 2.87
CA LYS A 95 18.27 -3.10 3.65
C LYS A 95 16.79 -3.39 3.58
N ASN A 96 15.91 -2.42 3.75
CA ASN A 96 14.49 -2.68 4.03
C ASN A 96 13.57 -2.48 2.84
N VAL A 97 14.02 -1.78 1.79
CA VAL A 97 13.21 -1.49 0.60
C VAL A 97 13.85 -2.08 -0.65
N THR A 98 15.09 -1.68 -0.97
CA THR A 98 15.73 -2.06 -2.24
C THR A 98 15.87 -3.56 -2.42
N ARG A 99 16.14 -4.33 -1.35
CA ARG A 99 16.24 -5.79 -1.41
C ARG A 99 14.95 -6.49 -1.89
N TYR A 100 13.82 -5.80 -1.86
CA TYR A 100 12.51 -6.31 -2.25
C TYR A 100 11.99 -5.76 -3.57
N ASN A 101 12.78 -4.92 -4.24
CA ASN A 101 12.40 -4.39 -5.54
C ASN A 101 12.63 -5.47 -6.61
N PHE A 102 11.55 -6.13 -7.03
CA PHE A 102 11.56 -7.09 -8.13
C PHE A 102 10.83 -6.45 -9.31
N ASN A 103 11.47 -6.42 -10.49
CA ASN A 103 10.96 -5.84 -11.73
C ASN A 103 9.48 -6.22 -11.98
N GLY A 104 8.55 -5.29 -11.68
CA GLY A 104 7.11 -5.46 -11.95
C GLY A 104 6.15 -4.88 -10.91
N GLY A 105 6.61 -4.42 -9.75
CA GLY A 105 5.78 -3.70 -8.78
C GLY A 105 6.42 -2.36 -8.40
N ASP A 106 5.75 -1.26 -8.73
CA ASP A 106 6.15 0.09 -8.34
C ASP A 106 5.97 0.25 -6.82
N VAL A 107 6.94 -0.25 -6.07
CA VAL A 107 7.09 0.11 -4.66
C VAL A 107 7.79 1.45 -4.68
N LEU A 108 7.09 2.55 -4.33
CA LEU A 108 7.61 3.74 -3.62
C LEU A 108 6.69 4.97 -3.84
N SER A 109 5.84 5.27 -2.85
CA SER A 109 5.62 6.65 -2.42
C SER A 109 6.16 6.75 -1.00
N LEU A 110 7.15 7.61 -0.78
CA LEU A 110 7.68 7.94 0.53
C LEU A 110 7.05 9.27 0.94
N ASP A 111 6.11 9.20 1.88
CA ASP A 111 5.51 10.35 2.54
C ASP A 111 5.91 10.35 4.02
#